data_AF-A0A8H4IPR5-F1
#
_entry.id   AF-A0A8H4IPR5-F1
#
_cell.length_a   1.000
_cell.length_b   1.000
_cell.length_c   1.000
_cell.angle_alpha   90.00
_cell.angle_beta   90.00
_cell.angle_gamma   90.00
#
_symmetry.space_group_name_H-M   'P 1'
#
loop_
_entity.id
_entity.type
_entity.pdbx_description
1 polymer ?
#
loop_
_entity_poly.entity_id
_entity_poly.type
_entity_poly.pdbx_seq_one_letter_code
_entity_poly.pdbx_strand_id
1 'polypeptide(L)'
;MSETDSSYESELPSTSSLASSVVHHEYENGRRYHQYKQGGQSATGDDYPSAQILGNDLSPIQPNFVPPNVRFEIDDIEQAWTYTKKFDYIHSRYLQGSIKNWPKLVEQAFEYHLPPLFHEKPI
;
A
#
# COMPACT_ATOMS: atom_id res chain seq x y z
N MET A 1 8.60 -43.03 -31.54
CA MET A 1 9.06 -42.08 -30.51
C MET A 1 8.97 -40.70 -31.13
N SER A 2 7.96 -39.92 -30.72
CA SER A 2 7.75 -38.55 -31.17
C SER A 2 8.08 -37.63 -30.01
N GLU A 3 9.19 -36.90 -30.13
CA GLU A 3 9.51 -35.78 -29.24
C GLU A 3 9.05 -34.50 -29.93
N THR A 4 8.01 -33.89 -29.38
CA THR A 4 7.65 -32.49 -29.61
C THR A 4 8.18 -31.70 -28.43
N ASP A 5 9.09 -30.76 -28.67
CA ASP A 5 9.43 -29.72 -27.70
C ASP A 5 9.44 -28.34 -28.37
N SER A 6 9.03 -27.37 -27.54
CA SER A 6 9.26 -25.92 -27.48
C SER A 6 9.87 -25.18 -28.68
N SER A 7 9.64 -23.90 -28.92
CA SER A 7 9.21 -22.78 -28.09
C SER A 7 8.73 -21.68 -29.04
N TYR A 8 7.86 -20.82 -28.53
CA TYR A 8 7.30 -19.68 -29.25
C TYR A 8 8.40 -18.62 -29.46
N GLU A 9 8.80 -18.42 -30.71
CA GLU A 9 9.59 -17.28 -31.17
C GLU A 9 8.83 -15.96 -30.93
N SER A 10 9.50 -14.98 -30.33
CA SER A 10 9.48 -13.60 -30.83
C SER A 10 10.51 -12.75 -30.07
N GLU A 11 11.56 -12.41 -30.81
CA GLU A 11 12.58 -11.45 -30.45
C GLU A 11 12.02 -10.02 -30.26
N LEU A 12 12.53 -9.29 -29.27
CA LEU A 12 12.54 -7.82 -29.27
C LEU A 12 13.96 -7.31 -28.99
N PRO A 13 14.51 -6.40 -29.83
CA PRO A 13 15.89 -5.93 -29.73
C PRO A 13 16.05 -4.78 -28.71
N SER A 14 17.18 -4.80 -28.00
CA SER A 14 17.73 -3.66 -27.26
C SER A 14 18.04 -2.49 -28.21
N THR A 15 17.34 -1.36 -28.08
CA THR A 15 17.85 0.04 -27.94
C THR A 15 16.70 1.03 -28.17
N SER A 16 16.07 1.55 -27.12
CA SER A 16 15.40 2.86 -27.14
C SER A 16 15.29 3.38 -25.71
N SER A 17 15.68 4.64 -25.51
CA SER A 17 15.67 5.38 -24.25
C SER A 17 14.31 5.28 -23.55
N LEU A 18 14.28 5.02 -22.23
CA LEU A 18 13.04 5.04 -21.43
C LEU A 18 12.23 6.29 -21.77
N ALA A 19 11.04 6.07 -22.34
CA ALA A 19 10.14 7.11 -22.79
C ALA A 19 9.64 7.97 -21.63
N SER A 20 9.12 9.15 -21.97
CA SER A 20 8.45 10.14 -21.11
C SER A 20 7.29 9.61 -20.23
N SER A 21 6.99 8.31 -20.28
CA SER A 21 6.05 7.61 -19.40
C SER A 21 6.50 7.59 -17.94
N VAL A 22 7.78 7.85 -17.64
CA VAL A 22 8.29 8.05 -16.26
C VAL A 22 7.79 9.37 -15.64
N VAL A 23 7.17 10.28 -16.41
CA VAL A 23 6.69 11.61 -15.94
C VAL A 23 5.16 11.69 -15.84
N HIS A 24 4.42 10.67 -16.28
CA HIS A 24 2.96 10.72 -16.32
C HIS A 24 2.35 10.35 -14.97
N HIS A 25 1.75 11.34 -14.32
CA HIS A 25 0.92 11.19 -13.13
C HIS A 25 -0.52 10.95 -13.57
N GLU A 26 -1.16 9.90 -13.07
CA GLU A 26 -2.60 9.71 -13.24
C GLU A 26 -3.34 10.27 -12.02
N TYR A 27 -4.37 11.06 -12.32
CA TYR A 27 -5.28 11.64 -11.35
C TYR A 27 -6.65 11.03 -11.60
N GLU A 28 -7.25 10.41 -10.59
CA GLU A 28 -8.62 9.88 -10.68
C GLU A 28 -9.39 10.31 -9.42
N ASN A 29 -10.60 10.83 -9.61
CA ASN A 29 -11.51 11.28 -8.55
C ASN A 29 -10.93 12.31 -7.56
N GLY A 30 -10.00 13.18 -8.02
CA GLY A 30 -9.38 14.22 -7.19
C GLY A 30 -8.21 13.75 -6.32
N ARG A 31 -7.73 12.51 -6.52
CA ARG A 31 -6.55 11.96 -5.85
C ARG A 31 -5.43 11.71 -6.86
N ARG A 32 -4.20 12.09 -6.48
CA ARG A 32 -2.99 11.96 -7.28
C ARG A 32 -2.32 10.63 -6.97
N TYR A 33 -2.05 9.81 -7.98
CA TYR A 33 -1.23 8.61 -7.82
C TYR A 33 0.14 8.81 -8.49
N HIS A 34 1.21 8.56 -7.75
CA HIS A 34 2.55 8.45 -8.35
C HIS A 34 3.42 7.36 -7.71
N GLN A 35 3.81 6.45 -8.60
CA GLN A 35 5.05 5.68 -8.70
C GLN A 35 5.53 4.80 -7.52
N TYR A 36 5.63 3.52 -7.87
CA TYR A 36 6.31 2.45 -7.16
C TYR A 36 7.75 2.83 -6.78
N LYS A 37 8.03 2.94 -5.47
CA LYS A 37 9.38 2.85 -4.91
C LYS A 37 9.41 1.78 -3.83
N GLN A 38 10.42 0.91 -3.92
CA GLN A 38 10.80 0.03 -2.82
C GLN A 38 11.33 0.89 -1.67
N GLY A 39 10.48 1.27 -0.73
CA GLY A 39 10.88 2.02 0.46
C GLY A 39 10.07 1.60 1.66
N GLY A 40 10.74 1.30 2.77
CA GLY A 40 10.09 1.00 4.05
C GLY A 40 9.29 2.19 4.58
N GLN A 41 8.52 1.92 5.64
CA GLN A 41 7.51 2.82 6.23
C GLN A 41 8.02 4.23 6.60
N SER A 42 9.34 4.42 6.71
CA SER A 42 10.00 5.72 6.92
C SER A 42 9.68 6.75 5.83
N ALA A 43 9.61 6.33 4.56
CA ALA A 43 9.41 7.28 3.46
C ALA A 43 8.05 8.00 3.54
N THR A 44 7.01 7.31 4.00
CA THR A 44 5.67 7.90 4.16
C THR A 44 5.61 8.93 5.30
N GLY A 45 6.37 8.73 6.38
CA GLY A 45 6.43 9.68 7.50
C GLY A 45 7.08 11.00 7.13
N ASP A 46 8.23 10.92 6.45
CA ASP A 46 8.98 12.10 6.01
C ASP A 46 8.24 12.89 4.92
N ASP A 47 7.58 12.20 3.98
CA ASP A 47 6.87 12.83 2.86
C ASP A 47 5.54 13.50 3.29
N TYR A 48 4.94 13.05 4.40
CA TYR A 48 3.64 13.52 4.89
C TYR A 48 3.68 13.90 6.38
N PRO A 49 4.39 14.98 6.76
CA PRO A 49 4.61 15.35 8.16
C PRO A 49 3.35 15.71 8.93
N SER A 50 2.25 16.05 8.24
CA SER A 50 0.94 16.32 8.85
C SER A 50 0.10 15.07 9.11
N ALA A 51 0.45 13.93 8.48
CA ALA A 51 -0.25 12.67 8.69
C ALA A 51 0.25 11.99 9.96
N GLN A 52 -0.67 11.37 10.70
CA GLN A 52 -0.31 10.42 11.77
C GLN A 52 -0.32 9.02 11.19
N ILE A 53 0.80 8.31 11.29
CA ILE A 53 0.99 7.00 10.68
C ILE A 53 1.17 5.97 11.79
N LEU A 54 0.37 4.91 11.72
CA LEU A 54 0.47 3.76 12.60
C LEU A 54 0.90 2.54 11.77
N GLY A 55 2.08 2.00 12.07
CA GLY A 55 2.53 0.71 11.61
C GLY A 55 2.10 -0.40 12.57
N ASN A 56 1.79 -1.57 12.04
CA ASN A 56 1.43 -2.75 12.83
C ASN A 56 2.23 -3.95 12.32
N ASP A 57 2.86 -4.69 13.22
CA ASP A 57 3.60 -5.91 12.91
C ASP A 57 3.60 -6.86 14.13
N LEU A 58 3.64 -8.16 13.90
CA LEU A 58 3.80 -9.15 14.99
C LEU A 58 5.20 -9.10 15.64
N SER A 59 6.17 -8.51 14.94
CA SER A 59 7.56 -8.53 15.33
C SER A 59 8.04 -7.14 15.79
N PRO A 60 8.94 -7.07 16.79
CA PRO A 60 9.48 -5.81 17.31
C PRO A 60 10.53 -5.16 16.40
N ILE A 61 10.43 -5.31 15.06
CA ILE A 61 11.45 -4.88 14.09
C ILE A 61 11.31 -3.40 13.71
N GLN A 62 11.49 -2.51 14.68
CA GLN A 62 11.41 -1.07 14.41
C GLN A 62 12.79 -0.49 14.05
N PRO A 63 12.88 0.46 13.09
CA PRO A 63 14.12 1.18 12.83
C PRO A 63 14.53 2.00 14.07
N ASN A 64 15.84 2.20 14.27
CA ASN A 64 16.36 3.00 15.40
C ASN A 64 15.89 4.47 15.38
N PHE A 65 15.48 4.97 14.22
CA PHE A 65 14.95 6.31 14.06
C PHE A 65 13.73 6.28 13.15
N VAL A 66 12.63 6.85 13.64
CA VAL A 66 11.38 7.02 12.90
C VAL A 66 10.95 8.48 13.03
N PRO A 67 10.29 9.05 12.01
CA PRO A 67 9.75 10.40 12.11
C PRO A 67 8.75 10.53 13.28
N PRO A 68 8.62 11.72 13.90
CA PRO A 68 7.81 11.90 15.11
C PRO A 68 6.30 11.64 14.91
N ASN A 69 5.85 11.64 13.66
CA ASN A 69 4.48 11.36 13.24
C ASN A 69 4.23 9.88 12.91
N VAL A 70 5.24 9.01 13.03
CA VAL A 70 5.14 7.56 12.81
C VAL A 70 5.24 6.84 14.15
N ARG A 71 4.32 5.90 14.37
CA ARG A 71 4.33 5.00 15.53
C ARG A 71 4.12 3.56 15.07
N PHE A 72 4.50 2.63 15.92
CA PHE A 72 4.39 1.20 15.64
C PHE A 72 3.77 0.49 16.83
N GLU A 73 2.86 -0.42 16.54
CA GLU A 73 2.27 -1.34 17.50
C GLU A 73 2.70 -2.77 17.17
N ILE A 74 3.03 -3.52 18.21
CA ILE A 74 3.31 -4.95 18.11
C ILE A 74 2.00 -5.66 18.39
N ASP A 75 1.31 -6.10 17.33
CA ASP A 75 -0.03 -6.68 17.45
C ASP A 75 -0.33 -7.61 16.26
N ASP A 76 -1.34 -8.45 16.43
CA ASP A 76 -1.85 -9.35 15.41
C ASP A 76 -3.01 -8.68 14.67
N ILE A 77 -2.78 -8.25 13.42
CA ILE A 77 -3.81 -7.62 12.58
C ILE A 77 -5.05 -8.49 12.34
N GLU A 78 -5.00 -9.81 12.55
CA GLU A 78 -6.17 -10.69 12.42
C GLU A 78 -7.10 -10.62 13.65
N GLN A 79 -6.67 -10.03 14.76
CA GLN A 79 -7.50 -9.83 15.95
C GLN A 79 -8.55 -8.73 15.72
N ALA A 80 -9.48 -8.61 16.68
CA ALA A 80 -10.48 -7.57 16.67
C ALA A 80 -9.80 -6.20 16.84
N TRP A 81 -9.98 -5.31 15.87
CA TRP A 81 -9.43 -3.96 15.97
C TRP A 81 -10.19 -3.18 17.06
N THR A 82 -9.46 -2.37 17.84
CA THR A 82 -10.00 -1.63 19.00
C THR A 82 -9.74 -0.12 18.94
N TYR A 83 -9.47 0.40 17.73
CA TYR A 83 -9.15 1.81 17.54
C TYR A 83 -10.34 2.71 17.89
N THR A 84 -10.08 3.84 18.52
CA THR A 84 -11.13 4.83 18.86
C THR A 84 -11.46 5.76 17.70
N LYS A 85 -10.57 5.84 16.71
CA LYS A 85 -10.72 6.66 15.50
C LYS A 85 -10.60 5.77 14.27
N LYS A 86 -11.37 6.11 13.23
CA LYS A 86 -11.24 5.52 11.90
C LYS A 86 -10.06 6.14 11.14
N PHE A 87 -9.59 5.43 10.12
CA PHE A 87 -8.47 5.83 9.27
C PHE A 87 -8.97 6.42 7.95
N ASP A 88 -8.29 7.46 7.47
CA ASP A 88 -8.50 8.01 6.13
C ASP A 88 -7.89 7.14 5.02
N TYR A 89 -6.90 6.33 5.38
CA TYR A 89 -6.16 5.44 4.48
C TYR A 89 -5.64 4.22 5.23
N ILE A 90 -5.85 3.04 4.65
CA ILE A 90 -5.34 1.76 5.16
C ILE A 90 -4.58 1.11 4.03
N HIS A 91 -3.35 0.68 4.32
CA HIS A 91 -2.47 0.03 3.35
C HIS A 91 -1.82 -1.21 3.96
N SER A 92 -1.88 -2.30 3.21
CA SER A 92 -1.24 -3.56 3.57
C SER A 92 -0.30 -3.99 2.44
N ARG A 93 0.92 -4.39 2.79
CA ARG A 93 1.91 -4.90 1.83
C ARG A 93 2.63 -6.11 2.41
N TYR A 94 3.04 -7.02 1.53
CA TYR A 94 3.79 -8.23 1.88
C TYR A 94 3.13 -9.14 2.93
N LEU A 95 1.80 -9.14 3.00
CA LEU A 95 1.02 -10.04 3.87
C LEU A 95 0.69 -11.40 3.21
N GLN A 96 1.25 -11.67 2.03
CA GLN A 96 0.96 -12.90 1.30
C GLN A 96 1.45 -14.11 2.10
N GLY A 97 0.53 -15.02 2.44
CA GLY A 97 0.84 -16.22 3.21
C GLY A 97 0.93 -16.00 4.73
N SER A 98 0.74 -14.78 5.24
CA SER A 98 0.74 -14.49 6.69
C SER A 98 -0.66 -14.30 7.30
N ILE A 99 -1.71 -14.24 6.47
CA ILE A 99 -3.10 -14.04 6.89
C ILE A 99 -3.92 -15.31 6.69
N LYS A 100 -4.60 -15.75 7.74
CA LYS A 100 -5.47 -16.94 7.72
C LYS A 100 -6.86 -16.61 7.21
N ASN A 101 -7.42 -15.45 7.59
CA ASN A 101 -8.78 -15.05 7.23
C ASN A 101 -8.82 -13.66 6.57
N TRP A 102 -8.55 -13.64 5.26
CA TRP A 102 -8.62 -12.44 4.44
C TRP A 102 -10.00 -11.74 4.44
N PRO A 103 -11.13 -12.45 4.28
CA PRO A 103 -12.45 -11.81 4.35
C PRO A 103 -12.66 -11.00 5.63
N LYS A 104 -12.35 -11.57 6.80
CA LYS A 104 -12.44 -10.87 8.08
C LYS A 104 -11.55 -9.64 8.12
N LEU A 105 -10.30 -9.75 7.67
CA LEU A 105 -9.36 -8.63 7.67
C LEU A 105 -9.86 -7.47 6.78
N VAL A 106 -10.41 -7.79 5.61
CA VAL A 106 -10.98 -6.80 4.69
C VAL A 106 -12.23 -6.15 5.27
N GLU A 107 -13.13 -6.93 5.87
CA GLU A 107 -14.32 -6.40 6.56
C GLU A 107 -13.96 -5.40 7.66
N GLN A 108 -12.99 -5.74 8.51
CA GLN A 108 -12.49 -4.83 9.55
C GLN A 108 -11.86 -3.57 8.95
N ALA A 109 -11.08 -3.71 7.87
CA ALA A 109 -10.50 -2.56 7.17
C ALA A 109 -11.59 -1.61 6.66
N PHE A 110 -12.69 -2.12 6.10
CA PHE A 110 -13.82 -1.29 5.68
C PHE A 110 -14.55 -0.64 6.86
N GLU A 111 -14.75 -1.37 7.96
CA GLU A 111 -15.39 -0.82 9.16
C GLU A 111 -14.61 0.35 9.74
N TYR A 112 -13.28 0.23 9.79
CA TYR A 112 -12.39 1.24 10.36
C TYR A 112 -11.87 2.26 9.35
N HIS A 113 -12.26 2.17 8.08
CA HIS A 113 -11.99 3.21 7.08
C HIS A 113 -13.10 4.27 7.14
N LEU A 114 -12.74 5.55 7.02
CA LEU A 114 -13.72 6.62 6.93
C LEU A 114 -14.52 6.52 5.61
N PRO A 115 -15.85 6.70 5.61
CA PRO A 115 -16.59 6.79 4.35
C PRO A 115 -16.06 7.97 3.52
N PRO A 116 -16.15 7.92 2.18
CA PRO A 116 -15.75 9.05 1.35
C PRO A 116 -16.52 10.31 1.76
N LEU A 117 -15.78 11.41 1.89
CA LEU A 117 -16.38 12.73 2.12
C LEU A 117 -17.19 13.11 0.87
N PHE A 118 -18.51 13.00 0.95
CA PHE A 118 -19.39 13.58 -0.05
C PHE A 118 -19.37 15.10 0.14
N HIS A 119 -18.63 15.79 -0.74
CA HIS A 119 -18.83 17.22 -0.92
C HIS A 119 -20.10 17.40 -1.75
N GLU A 120 -21.23 17.57 -1.08
CA GLU A 120 -22.43 18.14 -1.72
C GLU A 120 -22.05 19.55 -2.19
N LYS A 121 -21.99 19.76 -3.51
CA LYS A 121 -22.00 21.11 -4.05
C LYS A 121 -23.40 21.68 -3.83
N PRO A 122 -23.56 22.88 -3.24
CA PRO A 122 -24.85 23.54 -3.20
C PRO A 122 -25.35 23.73 -4.64
N ILE A 123 -26.64 23.44 -4.85
CA ILE A 123 -27.38 23.68 -6.11
C ILE A 123 -27.45 25.18 -6.40
#